data_AF-A0A933K7A6-F1
#
_entry.id   AF-A0A933K7A6-F1
#
_cell.length_a   1.000
_cell.length_b   1.000
_cell.length_c   1.000
_cell.angle_alpha   90.00
_cell.angle_beta   90.00
_cell.angle_gamma   90.00
#
_symmetry.space_group_name_H-M   'P 1'
#
loop_
_entity.id
_entity.type
_entity.pdbx_description
1 polymer ?
#
loop_
_entity_poly.entity_id
_entity_poly.type
_entity_poly.pdbx_seq_one_letter_code
_entity_poly.pdbx_strand_id
1 'polypeptide(L)'
;MELYMTGALKVQRLERQVEHKKQEKAELEARREIYQHDVELDQIIAVFKLGCALLVQVLLLLYFGGKAIEFNTFARRILALPGTRIVTDSAETIRFRADRRDPEMMELLEQACERINATYHQRNGRTVRFEVSWPSARSRHAT
;
A
#
# COMPACT_ATOMS: atom_id res chain seq x y z
N MET A 1 56.93 -46.84 13.37
CA MET A 1 55.63 -46.98 12.68
C MET A 1 54.54 -46.11 13.35
N GLU A 2 54.51 -46.00 14.69
CA GLU A 2 53.53 -45.17 15.41
C GLU A 2 53.59 -43.66 15.10
N LEU A 3 54.77 -43.05 14.94
CA LEU A 3 54.88 -41.61 14.63
C LEU A 3 54.22 -41.20 13.30
N TYR A 4 54.24 -42.08 12.30
CA TYR A 4 53.62 -41.83 10.99
C TYR A 4 52.08 -41.91 11.06
N MET A 5 51.56 -42.81 11.89
CA MET A 5 50.12 -42.97 12.13
C MET A 5 49.52 -41.76 12.86
N THR A 6 50.25 -41.20 13.84
CA THR A 6 49.81 -40.01 14.59
C THR A 6 49.80 -38.75 13.72
N GLY A 7 50.75 -38.63 12.79
CA GLY A 7 50.77 -37.55 11.78
C GLY A 7 49.60 -37.63 10.82
N ALA A 8 49.33 -38.83 10.27
CA ALA A 8 48.22 -39.06 9.34
C ALA A 8 46.85 -38.77 9.96
N LEU A 9 46.63 -39.18 11.22
CA LEU A 9 45.41 -38.87 11.97
C LEU A 9 45.21 -37.37 12.20
N LYS A 10 46.30 -36.63 12.43
CA LYS A 10 46.26 -35.18 12.65
C LYS A 10 45.94 -34.42 11.37
N VAL A 11 46.47 -34.87 10.23
CA VAL A 11 46.17 -34.33 8.90
C VAL A 11 44.69 -34.58 8.54
N GLN A 12 44.19 -35.80 8.72
CA GLN A 12 42.77 -36.12 8.49
C GLN A 12 41.82 -35.28 9.34
N ARG A 13 42.20 -34.98 10.58
CA ARG A 13 41.40 -34.15 11.49
C ARG A 13 41.35 -32.70 11.03
N LEU A 14 42.48 -32.18 10.55
CA LEU A 14 42.58 -30.83 10.00
C LEU A 14 41.80 -30.71 8.68
N GLU A 15 41.88 -31.70 7.80
CA GLU A 15 41.10 -31.75 6.56
C GLU A 15 39.60 -31.71 6.84
N ARG A 16 39.11 -32.49 7.81
CA ARG A 16 37.70 -32.43 8.24
C ARG A 16 37.31 -31.08 8.82
N GLN A 17 38.19 -30.44 9.59
CA GLN A 17 37.91 -29.10 10.13
C GLN A 17 37.88 -28.03 9.05
N VAL A 18 38.76 -28.12 8.05
CA VAL A 18 38.77 -27.21 6.90
C VAL A 18 37.49 -27.40 6.09
N GLU A 19 37.07 -28.64 5.84
CA GLU A 19 35.86 -28.92 5.09
C GLU A 19 34.60 -28.44 5.82
N HIS A 20 34.52 -28.67 7.13
CA HIS A 20 33.45 -28.13 7.97
C HIS A 20 33.38 -26.61 7.91
N LYS A 21 34.52 -25.93 8.05
CA LYS A 21 34.58 -24.46 7.98
C LYS A 21 34.24 -23.91 6.60
N LYS A 22 34.55 -24.65 5.51
CA LYS A 22 34.14 -24.28 4.16
C LYS A 22 32.63 -24.40 3.98
N GLN A 23 32.03 -25.46 4.51
CA GLN A 23 30.58 -25.64 4.49
C GLN A 23 29.86 -24.55 5.29
N GLU A 24 30.33 -24.26 6.52
CA GLU A 24 29.79 -23.15 7.32
C GLU A 24 29.93 -21.81 6.60
N LYS A 25 31.08 -21.56 5.95
CA LYS A 25 31.27 -20.34 5.17
C LYS A 25 30.29 -20.23 4.00
N ALA A 26 30.11 -21.32 3.25
CA ALA A 26 29.18 -21.35 2.11
C ALA A 26 27.72 -21.14 2.56
N GLU A 27 27.33 -21.74 3.68
CA GLU A 27 25.99 -21.52 4.27
C GLU A 27 25.78 -20.07 4.72
N LEU A 28 26.79 -19.46 5.35
CA LEU A 28 26.73 -18.06 5.78
C LEU A 28 26.70 -17.08 4.60
N GLU A 29 27.45 -17.37 3.53
CA GLU A 29 27.43 -16.57 2.30
C GLU A 29 26.07 -16.64 1.60
N ALA A 30 25.49 -17.84 1.47
CA ALA A 30 24.14 -18.00 0.92
C ALA A 30 23.08 -17.26 1.75
N ARG A 31 23.15 -17.33 3.09
CA ARG A 31 22.24 -16.59 3.98
C ARG A 31 22.42 -15.07 3.87
N ARG A 32 23.65 -14.60 3.67
CA ARG A 32 23.95 -13.18 3.50
C ARG A 32 23.36 -12.63 2.20
N GLU A 33 23.45 -13.39 1.11
CA GLU A 33 22.87 -13.03 -0.19
C GLU A 33 21.34 -12.91 -0.11
N ILE A 34 20.68 -13.89 0.52
CA ILE A 34 19.23 -13.84 0.78
C ILE A 34 18.86 -12.60 1.61
N TYR A 35 19.58 -12.36 2.70
CA TYR A 35 19.33 -11.19 3.56
C TYR A 35 19.54 -9.87 2.82
N GLN A 36 20.56 -9.78 1.95
CA GLN A 36 20.80 -8.59 1.14
C GLN A 36 19.64 -8.33 0.17
N HIS A 37 19.13 -9.37 -0.50
CA HIS A 37 17.97 -9.24 -1.37
C HIS A 37 16.71 -8.80 -0.62
N ASP A 38 16.46 -9.33 0.58
CA ASP A 38 15.34 -8.91 1.41
C ASP A 38 15.45 -7.43 1.81
N VAL A 39 16.65 -6.97 2.21
CA VAL A 39 16.90 -5.57 2.57
C VAL A 39 16.71 -4.64 1.36
N GLU A 40 17.18 -5.03 0.18
CA GLU A 40 17.00 -4.25 -1.06
C GLU A 40 15.53 -4.14 -1.43
N LEU A 41 14.78 -5.25 -1.33
CA LEU A 41 13.34 -5.26 -1.58
C LEU A 41 12.61 -4.38 -0.57
N ASP A 42 12.94 -4.45 0.71
CA ASP A 42 12.36 -3.60 1.75
C ASP A 42 12.62 -2.11 1.49
N GLN A 43 13.81 -1.75 1.02
CA GLN A 43 14.14 -0.38 0.64
C GLN A 43 13.31 0.10 -0.55
N ILE A 44 13.17 -0.72 -1.59
CA ILE A 44 12.32 -0.40 -2.76
C ILE A 44 10.88 -0.20 -2.32
N ILE A 45 10.35 -1.09 -1.48
CA ILE A 45 9.00 -0.99 -0.95
C ILE A 45 8.85 0.25 -0.05
N ALA A 46 9.86 0.62 0.74
CA ALA A 46 9.83 1.82 1.55
C ALA A 46 9.75 3.08 0.69
N VAL A 47 10.60 3.20 -0.33
CA VAL A 47 10.57 4.34 -1.28
C VAL A 47 9.22 4.41 -1.99
N PHE A 48 8.69 3.28 -2.44
CA PHE A 48 7.38 3.22 -3.09
C PHE A 48 6.24 3.65 -2.15
N LYS A 49 6.23 3.18 -0.90
CA LYS A 49 5.24 3.57 0.11
C LYS A 49 5.31 5.06 0.41
N LEU A 50 6.50 5.61 0.57
CA LEU A 50 6.71 7.04 0.81
C LEU A 50 6.25 7.88 -0.39
N GLY A 51 6.62 7.46 -1.61
CA GLY A 51 6.17 8.11 -2.84
C GLY A 51 4.64 8.10 -2.98
N CYS A 52 4.00 6.97 -2.72
CA CYS A 52 2.54 6.86 -2.70
C CYS A 52 1.92 7.79 -1.65
N ALA A 53 2.46 7.83 -0.43
CA ALA A 53 1.95 8.69 0.64
C ALA A 53 2.05 10.18 0.25
N LEU A 54 3.16 10.60 -0.37
CA LEU A 54 3.35 11.96 -0.86
C LEU A 54 2.37 12.29 -1.99
N LEU A 55 2.17 11.39 -2.96
CA LEU A 55 1.19 11.59 -4.02
C LEU A 55 -0.22 11.75 -3.45
N VAL A 56 -0.61 10.90 -2.50
CA VAL A 56 -1.90 11.03 -1.85
C VAL A 56 -2.01 12.37 -1.12
N GLN A 57 -0.98 12.77 -0.36
CA GLN A 57 -0.99 14.06 0.34
C GLN A 57 -1.17 15.25 -0.60
N VAL A 58 -0.49 15.24 -1.75
CA VAL A 58 -0.63 16.27 -2.78
C VAL A 58 -2.04 16.27 -3.37
N LEU A 59 -2.59 15.10 -3.70
CA LEU A 59 -3.95 14.99 -4.22
C LEU A 59 -4.99 15.48 -3.21
N LEU A 60 -4.83 15.14 -1.93
CA LEU A 60 -5.70 15.63 -0.87
C LEU A 60 -5.65 17.16 -0.80
N LEU A 61 -4.46 17.75 -0.82
CA LEU A 61 -4.31 19.21 -0.79
C LEU A 61 -4.99 19.89 -1.99
N LEU A 62 -4.83 19.34 -3.20
CA LEU A 62 -5.38 19.89 -4.43
C LEU A 62 -6.92 19.84 -4.45
N TYR A 63 -7.51 18.69 -4.11
CA TYR A 63 -8.94 18.49 -4.24
C TYR A 63 -9.74 18.93 -3.01
N PHE A 64 -9.15 18.95 -1.81
CA PHE A 64 -9.82 19.41 -0.58
C PHE A 64 -9.55 20.89 -0.28
N GLY A 65 -9.33 21.71 -1.32
CA GLY A 65 -9.29 23.17 -1.17
C GLY A 65 -8.11 23.70 -0.36
N GLY A 66 -6.96 23.03 -0.39
CA GLY A 66 -5.79 23.41 0.39
C GLY A 66 -5.88 23.04 1.87
N LYS A 67 -6.95 22.37 2.32
CA LYS A 67 -7.00 21.82 3.67
C LYS A 67 -6.04 20.64 3.78
N ALA A 68 -5.14 20.71 4.75
CA ALA A 68 -4.27 19.59 5.09
C ALA A 68 -5.09 18.50 5.80
N ILE A 69 -5.54 17.51 5.04
CA ILE A 69 -6.18 16.31 5.58
C ILE A 69 -5.10 15.23 5.71
N GLU A 70 -4.90 14.74 6.93
CA GLU A 70 -4.02 13.59 7.15
C GLU A 70 -4.57 12.35 6.45
N PHE A 71 -3.69 11.54 5.85
CA PHE A 71 -4.09 10.31 5.16
C PHE A 71 -4.95 9.39 6.03
N ASN A 72 -4.63 9.23 7.32
CA ASN A 72 -5.40 8.40 8.23
C ASN A 72 -6.82 8.96 8.49
N THR A 73 -6.97 10.28 8.49
CA THR A 73 -8.27 10.95 8.61
C THR A 73 -9.08 10.75 7.34
N PHE A 74 -8.46 10.95 6.17
CA PHE A 74 -9.07 10.66 4.88
C PHE A 74 -9.52 9.19 4.76
N ALA A 75 -8.67 8.24 5.15
CA ALA A 75 -8.98 6.82 5.08
C ALA A 75 -10.19 6.46 5.95
N ARG A 76 -10.21 6.92 7.20
CA ARG A 76 -11.27 6.60 8.16
C ARG A 76 -12.60 7.29 7.86
N ARG A 77 -12.57 8.51 7.33
CA ARG A 77 -13.79 9.33 7.14
C ARG A 77 -14.33 9.33 5.72
N ILE A 78 -13.50 9.03 4.72
CA ILE A 78 -13.87 9.07 3.30
C ILE A 78 -13.70 7.70 2.64
N LEU A 79 -12.53 7.07 2.70
CA LEU A 79 -12.33 5.76 2.05
C LEU A 79 -13.18 4.65 2.66
N ALA A 80 -13.51 4.77 3.94
CA ALA A 80 -14.39 3.83 4.63
C ALA A 80 -15.89 4.09 4.40
N LEU A 81 -16.27 5.15 3.66
CA LEU A 81 -17.67 5.42 3.37
C LEU A 81 -18.26 4.32 2.48
N PRO A 82 -19.52 3.91 2.69
CA PRO A 82 -20.21 3.06 1.75
C PRO A 82 -20.28 3.74 0.38
N GLY A 83 -19.70 3.09 -0.63
CA GLY A 83 -19.72 3.54 -2.01
C GLY A 83 -20.59 2.64 -2.87
N THR A 84 -21.21 3.20 -3.89
CA THR A 84 -21.86 2.45 -4.97
C THR A 84 -21.30 2.92 -6.30
N ARG A 85 -21.15 1.96 -7.22
CA ARG A 85 -20.74 2.24 -8.60
C ARG A 85 -21.94 2.03 -9.50
N ILE A 86 -22.35 3.08 -10.20
CA ILE A 86 -23.49 3.08 -11.12
C ILE A 86 -22.94 3.26 -12.52
N VAL A 87 -23.18 2.30 -13.40
CA VAL A 87 -22.68 2.31 -14.76
C VAL A 87 -23.86 2.41 -15.72
N THR A 88 -23.78 3.35 -16.65
CA THR A 88 -24.69 3.51 -17.78
C THR A 88 -23.91 3.40 -19.08
N ASP A 89 -24.59 3.55 -20.22
CA ASP A 89 -23.94 3.54 -21.54
C ASP A 89 -22.99 4.74 -21.72
N SER A 90 -23.29 5.88 -21.09
CA SER A 90 -22.54 7.13 -21.26
C SER A 90 -21.67 7.51 -20.05
N ALA A 91 -21.97 7.01 -18.85
CA ALA A 91 -21.31 7.45 -17.63
C ALA A 91 -21.04 6.32 -16.63
N GLU A 92 -20.01 6.51 -15.82
CA GLU A 92 -19.70 5.73 -14.62
C GLU A 92 -19.71 6.68 -13.42
N THR A 93 -20.69 6.55 -12.54
CA THR A 93 -20.81 7.37 -11.34
C THR A 93 -20.37 6.59 -10.11
N ILE A 94 -19.36 7.12 -9.41
CA ILE A 94 -18.94 6.67 -8.08
C ILE A 94 -19.68 7.53 -7.05
N ARG A 95 -20.64 6.91 -6.37
CA ARG A 95 -21.50 7.58 -5.39
C ARG A 95 -21.11 7.17 -3.97
N PHE A 96 -20.70 8.13 -3.17
CA PHE A 96 -20.47 7.95 -1.74
C PHE A 96 -21.77 8.17 -0.95
N ARG A 97 -22.02 7.36 0.07
CA ARG A 97 -23.12 7.60 1.02
C ARG A 97 -22.63 8.51 2.13
N ALA A 98 -23.24 9.68 2.25
CA ALA A 98 -22.85 10.68 3.23
C ALA A 98 -23.02 10.19 4.68
N ASP A 99 -22.06 10.52 5.54
CA ASP A 99 -22.20 10.38 6.99
C ASP A 99 -22.80 11.66 7.60
N ARG A 100 -23.99 11.53 8.19
CA ARG A 100 -24.66 12.65 8.88
C ARG A 100 -23.94 13.11 10.14
N ARG A 101 -23.07 12.29 10.71
CA ARG A 101 -22.33 12.61 11.94
C ARG A 101 -21.13 13.52 11.67
N ASP A 102 -20.70 13.64 10.41
CA ASP A 102 -19.56 14.45 10.01
C ASP A 102 -19.91 15.36 8.81
N PRO A 103 -20.85 16.31 8.98
CA PRO A 103 -21.31 17.15 7.89
C PRO A 103 -20.20 18.04 7.30
N GLU A 104 -19.24 18.49 8.12
CA GLU A 104 -18.11 19.29 7.64
C GLU A 104 -17.24 18.50 6.66
N MET A 105 -16.91 17.24 6.98
CA MET A 105 -16.14 16.40 6.06
C MET A 105 -16.93 16.05 4.79
N MET A 106 -18.25 15.89 4.90
CA MET A 106 -19.09 15.60 3.73
C MET A 106 -19.17 16.80 2.79
N GLU A 107 -19.26 18.02 3.32
CA GLU A 107 -19.21 19.24 2.51
C GLU A 107 -17.86 19.37 1.78
N LEU A 108 -16.76 19.05 2.46
CA LEU A 108 -15.44 19.00 1.84
C LEU A 108 -15.33 17.93 0.76
N LEU A 109 -15.93 16.76 0.97
CA LEU A 109 -15.99 15.69 -0.03
C LEU A 109 -16.84 16.08 -1.24
N GLU A 110 -17.95 16.79 -1.04
CA GLU A 110 -18.79 17.33 -2.12
C GLU A 110 -17.99 18.30 -2.99
N GLN A 111 -17.31 19.27 -2.37
CA GLN A 111 -16.44 20.21 -3.09
C GLN A 111 -15.29 19.50 -3.82
N ALA A 112 -14.70 18.46 -3.21
CA ALA A 112 -13.68 17.65 -3.85
C ALA A 112 -14.24 16.90 -5.08
N CYS A 113 -15.45 16.33 -4.97
CA CYS A 113 -16.13 15.68 -6.09
C CYS A 113 -16.37 16.66 -7.24
N GLU A 114 -16.83 17.88 -6.95
CA GLU A 114 -17.02 18.92 -7.97
C GLU A 114 -15.72 19.26 -8.70
N ARG A 115 -14.62 19.44 -7.97
CA ARG A 115 -13.30 19.71 -8.56
C ARG A 115 -12.80 18.57 -9.43
N ILE A 116 -12.98 17.31 -9.00
CA ILE A 116 -12.60 16.13 -9.78
C ILE A 116 -13.51 15.96 -11.01
N ASN A 117 -14.79 16.31 -10.91
CA ASN A 117 -15.69 16.23 -12.06
C ASN A 117 -15.36 17.30 -13.11
N ALA A 118 -14.85 18.47 -12.68
CA ALA A 118 -14.45 19.55 -13.57
C ALA A 118 -13.24 19.20 -14.46
N THR A 119 -12.44 18.20 -14.10
CA THR A 119 -11.30 17.72 -14.89
C THR A 119 -11.68 16.71 -15.98
N TYR A 120 -12.99 16.44 -16.18
CA TYR A 120 -13.56 15.64 -17.27
C TYR A 120 -12.78 14.36 -17.59
N HIS A 121 -12.93 13.35 -16.73
CA HIS A 121 -12.26 12.07 -16.90
C HIS A 121 -13.12 11.08 -17.67
N GLN A 122 -12.47 10.25 -18.49
CA GLN A 122 -13.12 9.12 -19.16
C GLN A 122 -12.46 7.79 -18.79
N ARG A 123 -13.29 6.75 -18.72
CA ARG A 123 -12.86 5.36 -18.52
C ARG A 123 -13.69 4.47 -19.43
N ASN A 124 -13.03 3.69 -20.28
CA ASN A 124 -13.69 2.78 -21.23
C ASN A 124 -14.79 3.47 -22.06
N GLY A 125 -14.51 4.68 -22.57
CA GLY A 125 -15.44 5.49 -23.36
C GLY A 125 -16.59 6.15 -22.58
N ARG A 126 -16.64 6.00 -21.25
CA ARG A 126 -17.67 6.60 -20.40
C ARG A 126 -17.10 7.76 -19.61
N THR A 127 -17.89 8.81 -19.38
CA THR A 127 -17.52 9.89 -18.45
C THR A 127 -17.56 9.37 -17.01
N VAL A 128 -16.47 9.54 -16.26
CA VAL A 128 -16.43 9.19 -14.84
C VAL A 128 -16.90 10.40 -14.02
N ARG A 129 -17.81 10.16 -13.08
CA ARG A 129 -18.33 11.18 -12.17
C ARG A 129 -18.26 10.71 -10.73
N PHE A 130 -18.10 11.64 -9.82
CA PHE A 130 -18.10 11.43 -8.38
C PHE A 130 -19.21 12.26 -7.75
N GLU A 131 -19.96 11.69 -6.81
CA GLU A 131 -21.00 12.42 -6.10
C GLU A 131 -21.21 11.89 -4.68
N VAL A 132 -21.78 12.73 -3.84
CA VAL A 132 -22.18 12.38 -2.47
C VAL A 132 -23.69 12.28 -2.41
N SER A 133 -24.20 11.22 -1.80
CA SER A 133 -25.63 10.98 -1.63
C SER A 133 -26.02 11.00 -0.15
N TRP A 134 -26.89 11.93 0.19
CA TRP A 134 -27.43 12.01 1.54
C TRP A 134 -28.56 11.00 1.72
N PRO A 135 -28.51 10.14 2.76
CA PRO A 135 -29.58 9.19 3.00
C PRO A 135 -30.88 9.97 3.29
N SER A 136 -31.93 9.77 2.50
CA SER A 136 -33.23 10.40 2.78
C SER A 136 -33.75 9.94 4.15
N ALA A 137 -34.46 10.80 4.87
CA ALA A 137 -34.99 10.50 6.21
C ALA A 137 -35.94 9.27 6.25
N ARG A 138 -36.39 8.77 5.10
CA ARG A 138 -37.34 7.67 4.96
C ARG A 138 -36.72 6.27 4.86
N SER A 139 -35.39 6.12 4.83
CA SER A 139 -34.75 4.79 4.81
C SER A 139 -34.54 4.20 6.22
N ARG A 140 -35.47 4.44 7.14
CA ARG A 140 -35.59 3.71 8.41
C ARG A 140 -36.94 3.00 8.37
N HIS A 141 -36.97 1.80 7.78
CA HIS A 141 -37.93 0.70 7.99
C HIS A 141 -37.95 -0.18 6.74
N ALA A 142 -37.06 -1.16 6.73
CA ALA A 142 -37.24 -2.42 6.01
C ALA A 142 -36.30 -3.43 6.70
N THR A 143 -36.74 -3.91 7.86
CA THR A 143 -36.33 -5.19 8.43
C THR A 143 -37.60 -5.97 8.67
#